data_AF-A0A831KKB8-F1
#
_entry.id   AF-A0A831KKB8-F1
#
_cell.length_a   1.000
_cell.length_b   1.000
_cell.length_c   1.000
_cell.angle_alpha   90.00
_cell.angle_beta   90.00
_cell.angle_gamma   90.00
#
_symmetry.space_group_name_H-M   'P 1'
#
loop_
_entity.id
_entity.type
_entity.pdbx_description
1 polymer ?
#
loop_
_entity_poly.entity_id
_entity_poly.type
_entity_poly.pdbx_seq_one_letter_code
_entity_poly.pdbx_strand_id
1 'polypeptide(L)'
;DAGIGLTTNQVGGMFGVFFTDEPEVTGYRQATACDTERFRRFFHAMLAAGVYLAPSPFETGFVSAAHREADIDATLEAARTALAGL
;
A
#
# COMPACT_ATOMS: atom_id res chain seq x y z
N ASP A 1 4.76 10.75 -7.75
CA ASP A 1 4.86 12.08 -7.11
C ASP A 1 5.93 12.15 -6.02
N ALA A 2 5.96 11.23 -5.05
CA ALA A 2 6.94 11.25 -3.95
C ALA A 2 8.36 10.72 -4.28
N GLY A 3 8.61 10.20 -5.50
CA GLY A 3 9.91 9.63 -5.87
C GLY A 3 10.26 8.32 -5.15
N ILE A 4 9.26 7.61 -4.63
CA ILE A 4 9.43 6.35 -3.89
C ILE A 4 9.19 5.17 -4.82
N GLY A 5 10.16 4.24 -4.87
CA GLY A 5 9.99 2.93 -5.49
C GLY A 5 8.82 2.18 -4.85
N LEU A 6 7.76 2.00 -5.63
CA LEU A 6 6.52 1.34 -5.24
C LEU A 6 5.87 0.74 -6.48
N THR A 7 5.52 -0.54 -6.40
CA THR A 7 4.68 -1.22 -7.38
C THR A 7 3.49 -1.88 -6.70
N THR A 8 2.46 -2.18 -7.47
CA THR A 8 1.19 -2.72 -6.96
C THR A 8 0.72 -3.87 -7.82
N ASN A 9 0.16 -4.90 -7.18
CA ASN A 9 -0.60 -5.93 -7.88
C ASN A 9 -2.08 -5.80 -7.51
N GLN A 10 -2.96 -6.12 -8.45
CA GLN A 10 -4.40 -6.10 -8.23
C GLN A 10 -5.11 -7.18 -9.05
N VAL A 11 -6.14 -7.79 -8.45
CA VAL A 11 -7.03 -8.76 -9.10
C VAL A 11 -8.43 -8.58 -8.52
N GLY A 12 -9.36 -8.04 -9.31
CA GLY A 12 -10.70 -7.70 -8.81
C GLY A 12 -10.62 -6.69 -7.66
N GLY A 13 -11.28 -6.98 -6.52
CA GLY A 13 -11.22 -6.14 -5.32
C GLY A 13 -9.98 -6.32 -4.45
N MET A 14 -9.06 -7.20 -4.84
CA MET A 14 -7.80 -7.46 -4.12
C MET A 14 -6.69 -6.55 -4.64
N PHE A 15 -5.91 -5.97 -3.74
CA PHE A 15 -4.72 -5.20 -4.09
C PHE A 15 -3.59 -5.41 -3.09
N GLY A 16 -2.34 -5.20 -3.53
CA GLY A 16 -1.15 -5.25 -2.69
C GLY A 16 -0.19 -4.12 -3.05
N VAL A 17 0.64 -3.73 -2.09
CA VAL A 17 1.63 -2.65 -2.23
C VAL A 17 3.00 -3.19 -1.89
N PHE A 18 3.95 -3.02 -2.81
CA PHE A 18 5.32 -3.50 -2.68
C PHE A 18 6.26 -2.31 -2.80
N PHE A 19 7.00 -2.01 -1.74
CA PHE A 19 8.05 -0.99 -1.76
C PHE A 19 9.33 -1.59 -2.35
N THR A 20 9.58 -1.31 -3.62
CA THR A 20 10.70 -1.83 -4.41
C THR A 20 10.93 -0.95 -5.63
N ASP A 21 12.15 -0.97 -6.18
CA ASP A 21 12.48 -0.36 -7.48
C ASP A 21 12.28 -1.34 -8.64
N GLU A 22 11.96 -2.61 -8.35
CA GLU A 22 11.56 -3.56 -9.39
C GLU A 22 10.23 -3.12 -10.04
N PRO A 23 10.10 -3.21 -11.37
CA PRO A 23 8.89 -2.78 -12.06
C PRO A 23 7.67 -3.62 -11.69
N GLU A 24 7.87 -4.91 -11.38
CA GLU A 24 6.82 -5.86 -11.04
C GLU A 24 7.28 -6.87 -9.99
N VAL A 25 6.34 -7.33 -9.16
CA VAL A 25 6.56 -8.42 -8.20
C VAL A 25 5.66 -9.59 -8.59
N THR A 26 6.26 -10.65 -9.13
CA THR A 26 5.53 -11.81 -9.69
C THR A 26 5.79 -13.10 -8.92
N GLY A 27 6.67 -13.07 -7.90
CA GLY A 27 6.98 -14.25 -7.11
C GLY A 27 7.47 -13.97 -5.70
N TYR A 28 7.52 -15.05 -4.91
CA TYR A 28 7.86 -15.02 -3.48
C TYR A 28 9.20 -14.31 -3.20
N ARG A 29 10.25 -14.65 -3.96
CA ARG A 29 11.59 -14.07 -3.76
C ARG A 29 11.59 -12.55 -3.88
N GLN A 30 10.89 -12.00 -4.86
CA GLN A 30 10.77 -10.55 -5.06
C GLN A 30 9.96 -9.91 -3.93
N ALA A 31 8.84 -10.54 -3.55
CA ALA A 31 8.01 -10.07 -2.44
C ALA A 31 8.83 -9.99 -1.13
N THR A 32 9.63 -11.01 -0.82
CA THR A 32 10.48 -11.03 0.38
C THR A 32 11.68 -10.07 0.32
N ALA A 33 12.03 -9.57 -0.87
CA ALA A 33 13.11 -8.61 -1.05
C ALA A 33 12.65 -7.13 -0.94
N CYS A 34 11.33 -6.89 -0.84
CA CYS A 34 10.78 -5.55 -0.72
C CYS A 34 11.16 -4.88 0.61
N ASP A 35 11.16 -3.55 0.63
CA ASP A 35 11.49 -2.73 1.79
C ASP A 35 10.39 -2.80 2.86
N THR A 36 10.56 -3.72 3.80
CA THR A 36 9.60 -3.98 4.89
C THR A 36 9.57 -2.86 5.93
N GLU A 37 10.68 -2.12 6.12
CA GLU A 37 10.74 -1.00 7.04
C GLU A 37 9.97 0.20 6.49
N ARG A 38 10.09 0.47 5.19
CA ARG A 38 9.28 1.49 4.53
C ARG A 38 7.80 1.13 4.55
N PHE A 39 7.45 -0.14 4.31
CA PHE A 39 6.07 -0.60 4.49
C PHE A 39 5.58 -0.35 5.92
N ARG A 40 6.38 -0.67 6.94
CA ARG A 40 6.01 -0.46 8.35
C ARG A 40 5.73 1.01 8.64
N ARG A 41 6.58 1.93 8.16
CA ARG A 41 6.37 3.39 8.30
C ARG A 41 5.11 3.85 7.59
N PHE A 42 4.90 3.40 6.35
CA PHE A 42 3.69 3.69 5.57
C PHE A 42 2.43 3.19 6.29
N PHE A 43 2.41 1.94 6.74
CA PHE A 43 1.31 1.33 7.46
C PHE A 43 0.91 2.16 8.69
N HIS A 44 1.89 2.55 9.52
CA HIS A 44 1.59 3.35 10.71
C HIS A 44 1.12 4.77 10.37
N ALA A 45 1.63 5.37 9.29
CA ALA A 45 1.15 6.67 8.83
C ALA A 45 -0.31 6.58 8.33
N MET A 46 -0.66 5.55 7.56
CA MET A 46 -2.04 5.28 7.14
C MET A 46 -2.95 5.03 8.34
N LEU A 47 -2.49 4.24 9.31
CA LEU A 47 -3.23 3.94 10.53
C LEU A 47 -3.51 5.21 11.35
N ALA A 48 -2.51 6.09 11.49
CA ALA A 48 -2.66 7.38 12.17
C ALA A 48 -3.63 8.33 11.43
N ALA A 49 -3.73 8.20 10.10
CA ALA A 49 -4.70 8.91 9.27
C ALA A 49 -6.10 8.26 9.26
N GLY A 50 -6.31 7.18 10.01
CA GLY A 50 -7.61 6.49 10.12
C GLY A 50 -7.86 5.41 9.06
N VAL A 51 -6.86 5.06 8.24
CA VAL A 51 -6.96 3.99 7.24
C VAL A 51 -6.26 2.74 7.77
N TYR A 52 -7.06 1.73 8.13
CA TYR A 52 -6.55 0.44 8.57
C TYR A 52 -6.28 -0.48 7.38
N LEU A 53 -5.00 -0.62 7.02
CA LEU A 53 -4.53 -1.60 6.04
C LEU A 53 -4.19 -2.93 6.70
N ALA A 54 -3.95 -3.97 5.89
CA ALA A 54 -3.43 -5.23 6.40
C ALA A 54 -2.03 -5.00 7.02
N PRO A 55 -1.76 -5.45 8.27
CA PRO A 55 -0.53 -5.13 9.01
C PRO A 55 0.68 -5.97 8.58
N SER A 56 0.79 -6.30 7.28
CA SER A 56 1.86 -7.11 6.72
C SER A 56 2.13 -6.72 5.26
N PRO A 57 3.40 -6.59 4.84
CA PRO A 57 3.77 -6.31 3.44
C PRO A 57 3.49 -7.49 2.50
N PHE A 58 3.13 -8.65 3.05
CA PHE A 58 2.81 -9.87 2.31
C PHE A 58 1.30 -10.13 2.23
N GLU A 59 0.50 -9.28 2.85
CA GLU A 59 -0.96 -9.40 2.84
C GLU A 59 -1.60 -8.58 1.73
N THR A 60 -2.88 -8.87 1.51
CA THR A 60 -3.72 -8.24 0.50
C THR A 60 -4.71 -7.31 1.18
N GLY A 61 -4.88 -6.11 0.61
CA GLY A 61 -6.01 -5.23 0.90
C GLY A 61 -7.24 -5.65 0.10
N PHE A 62 -8.42 -5.47 0.69
CA PHE A 62 -9.70 -5.84 0.08
C PHE A 62 -10.64 -4.66 0.03
N VAL A 63 -11.20 -4.38 -1.15
CA VAL A 63 -12.33 -3.45 -1.30
C VAL A 63 -13.63 -4.21 -1.05
N SER A 64 -14.54 -3.57 -0.32
CA SER A 64 -15.87 -4.10 -0.01
C SER A 64 -16.95 -3.25 -0.69
N ALA A 65 -18.10 -3.84 -0.99
CA ALA A 65 -19.27 -3.13 -1.55
C ALA A 65 -19.85 -2.05 -0.62
N ALA A 66 -19.40 -2.00 0.65
CA ALA A 66 -19.75 -0.92 1.57
C ALA A 66 -18.92 0.36 1.34
N HIS A 67 -17.75 0.26 0.69
CA HIS A 67 -16.93 1.43 0.38
C HIS A 67 -17.60 2.30 -0.68
N ARG A 68 -17.51 3.60 -0.48
CA ARG A 68 -17.96 4.64 -1.40
C ARG A 68 -16.76 5.29 -2.06
N GLU A 69 -16.99 6.03 -3.15
CA GLU A 69 -15.94 6.82 -3.81
C GLU A 69 -15.24 7.77 -2.83
N ALA A 70 -15.99 8.41 -1.94
CA ALA A 70 -15.42 9.27 -0.90
C ALA A 70 -14.46 8.54 0.06
N ASP A 71 -14.69 7.26 0.35
CA ASP A 71 -13.78 6.46 1.19
C ASP A 71 -12.46 6.18 0.44
N ILE A 72 -12.56 5.94 -0.88
CA ILE A 72 -11.41 5.76 -1.76
C ILE A 72 -10.61 7.06 -1.88
N ASP A 73 -11.26 8.18 -2.14
CA ASP A 73 -10.61 9.50 -2.25
C ASP A 73 -9.88 9.86 -0.96
N ALA A 74 -10.55 9.70 0.20
CA ALA A 74 -9.92 9.94 1.50
C ALA A 74 -8.70 9.04 1.73
N THR A 75 -8.78 7.77 1.31
CA THR A 75 -7.67 6.81 1.41
C THR A 75 -6.49 7.21 0.52
N LEU A 76 -6.74 7.68 -0.70
CA LEU A 76 -5.71 8.13 -1.62
C LEU A 76 -5.01 9.39 -1.10
N GLU A 77 -5.73 10.35 -0.54
CA GLU A 77 -5.14 11.56 0.04
C GLU A 77 -4.31 11.24 1.30
N ALA A 78 -4.77 10.31 2.14
CA ALA A 78 -3.98 9.79 3.25
C ALA A 78 -2.69 9.12 2.75
N ALA A 79 -2.77 8.32 1.68
CA ALA A 79 -1.60 7.66 1.08
C ALA A 79 -0.61 8.65 0.49
N ARG A 80 -1.07 9.69 -0.22
CA ARG A 80 -0.19 10.77 -0.73
C ARG A 80 0.58 11.43 0.41
N THR A 81 -0.13 11.80 1.48
CA THR A 81 0.47 12.45 2.65
C THR A 81 1.46 11.53 3.36
N ALA A 82 1.09 10.26 3.57
CA ALA A 82 1.94 9.26 4.17
C ALA A 82 3.23 9.07 3.37
N LEU A 83 3.12 8.86 2.05
CA LEU A 83 4.26 8.67 1.15
C LEU A 83 5.17 9.90 1.09
N ALA A 84 4.62 11.12 1.11
CA ALA A 84 5.44 12.33 1.13
C ALA A 84 6.27 12.50 2.42
N GLY A 85 5.87 11.84 3.52
CA GLY A 85 6.58 11.85 4.80
C GLY A 85 7.55 10.68 5.01
N LEU A 86 7.74 9.80 4.02
CA LEU A 86 8.66 8.66 4.09
C LEU A 86 10.07 9.05 3.65
#